data_AF-A0A2V7ND71-F1
#
_entry.id   AF-A0A2V7ND71-F1
#
_cell.length_a   1.000
_cell.length_b   1.000
_cell.length_c   1.000
_cell.angle_alpha   90.00
_cell.angle_beta   90.00
_cell.angle_gamma   90.00
#
_symmetry.space_group_name_H-M   'P 1'
#
loop_
_entity.id
_entity.type
_entity.pdbx_description
1 polymer ?
#
loop_
_entity_poly.entity_id
_entity_poly.type
_entity_poly.pdbx_seq_one_letter_code
_entity_poly.pdbx_strand_id
1 'polypeptide(L)'
;MGKINWNRVVLGGLLAGVVLNVIDWVVYGKVLAADFNAALQALNKGPMTGSTIIWFVIFDFLFGIFLIWLYAAIRPRFGAGPRTAVLAGFAIWVLYGLLHAIGEAPMGLFPQRLYVIGCIVGLVEYVLAAVIGAKYYTEM
;
A
#
# COMPACT_ATOMS: atom_id res chain seq x y z
N MET A 1 -20.45 9.38 -18.20
CA MET A 1 -19.25 9.05 -17.40
C MET A 1 -18.11 9.92 -17.92
N GLY A 2 -17.47 10.72 -17.07
CA GLY A 2 -16.26 11.46 -17.47
C GLY A 2 -15.14 10.49 -17.83
N LYS A 3 -14.21 10.91 -18.69
CA LYS A 3 -13.00 10.13 -18.99
C LYS A 3 -12.05 10.19 -17.79
N ILE A 4 -11.33 9.11 -17.52
CA ILE A 4 -10.28 9.10 -16.49
C ILE A 4 -9.16 10.07 -16.91
N ASN A 5 -8.90 11.08 -16.09
CA ASN A 5 -7.74 11.96 -16.27
C ASN A 5 -6.46 11.25 -15.80
N TRP A 6 -5.73 10.63 -16.72
CA TRP A 6 -4.50 9.88 -16.41
C TRP A 6 -3.37 10.73 -15.84
N ASN A 7 -3.27 12.01 -16.22
CA ASN A 7 -2.26 12.91 -15.65
C ASN A 7 -2.50 13.10 -14.15
N ARG A 8 -3.77 13.21 -13.74
CA ARG A 8 -4.17 13.30 -12.33
C ARG A 8 -4.02 11.96 -11.60
N VAL A 9 -4.26 10.84 -12.27
CA VAL A 9 -4.00 9.51 -11.72
C VAL A 9 -2.52 9.35 -11.39
N VAL A 10 -1.62 9.67 -12.33
CA VAL A 10 -0.18 9.53 -12.12
C VAL A 10 0.30 10.52 -11.04
N LEU A 11 -0.09 11.80 -11.11
CA LEU A 11 0.32 12.78 -10.11
C LEU A 11 -0.16 12.44 -8.69
N GLY A 12 -1.46 12.15 -8.53
CA GLY A 12 -2.02 11.75 -7.25
C GLY A 12 -1.46 10.41 -6.79
N GLY A 13 -1.20 9.50 -7.73
CA GLY A 13 -0.64 8.20 -7.48
C GLY A 13 0.79 8.23 -6.98
N LEU A 14 1.63 9.11 -7.52
CA LEU A 14 2.98 9.35 -7.02
C LEU A 14 2.94 9.92 -5.60
N LEU A 15 2.02 10.85 -5.31
CA LEU A 15 1.83 11.36 -3.94
C LEU A 15 1.37 10.26 -2.98
N ALA A 16 0.44 9.40 -3.39
CA ALA A 16 0.04 8.22 -2.63
C ALA A 16 1.24 7.28 -2.41
N GLY A 17 2.04 7.02 -3.44
CA GLY A 17 3.24 6.19 -3.35
C GLY A 17 4.30 6.75 -2.39
N VAL A 18 4.47 8.08 -2.30
CA VAL A 18 5.33 8.70 -1.28
C VAL A 18 4.82 8.40 0.13
N VAL A 19 3.50 8.47 0.35
CA VAL A 19 2.90 8.18 1.66
C VAL A 19 3.16 6.73 2.05
N LEU A 20 2.96 5.79 1.12
CA LEU A 20 3.26 4.37 1.33
C LEU A 20 4.73 4.17 1.72
N ASN A 21 5.65 4.65 0.86
CA ASN A 21 7.09 4.55 1.09
C ASN A 21 7.54 5.09 2.45
N VAL A 22 6.98 6.22 2.90
CA VAL A 22 7.33 6.80 4.21
C VAL A 22 6.88 5.90 5.35
N ILE A 23 5.67 5.35 5.26
CA ILE A 23 5.14 4.45 6.29
C ILE A 23 5.94 3.14 6.29
N ASP A 24 6.17 2.54 5.12
CA ASP A 24 6.95 1.32 4.96
C ASP A 24 8.39 1.48 5.45
N TRP A 25 9.02 2.62 5.18
CA TRP A 25 10.35 2.90 5.69
C TRP A 25 10.38 2.99 7.22
N VAL A 26 9.37 3.61 7.85
CA VAL A 26 9.27 3.67 9.31
C VAL A 26 8.99 2.29 9.89
N VAL A 27 7.99 1.58 9.35
CA VAL A 27 7.51 0.33 9.94
C VAL A 27 8.47 -0.82 9.64
N TYR A 28 8.76 -1.09 8.37
CA TYR A 28 9.59 -2.23 7.97
C TYR A 28 11.08 -1.89 7.94
N GLY A 29 11.44 -0.66 7.55
CA GLY A 29 12.82 -0.22 7.49
C GLY A 29 13.44 0.17 8.84
N LYS A 30 12.63 0.46 9.87
CA LYS A 30 13.11 0.83 11.21
C LYS A 30 12.52 -0.04 12.32
N VAL A 31 11.20 -0.02 12.51
CA VAL A 31 10.55 -0.62 13.68
C VAL A 31 10.65 -2.15 13.67
N LEU A 32 10.37 -2.79 12.53
CA LEU A 32 10.36 -4.24 12.35
C LEU A 32 11.60 -4.76 11.63
N ALA A 33 12.60 -3.91 11.37
CA ALA A 33 13.77 -4.28 10.58
C ALA A 33 14.54 -5.46 11.19
N ALA A 34 14.72 -5.45 12.51
CA ALA A 34 15.38 -6.54 13.22
C ALA A 34 14.57 -7.85 13.14
N ASP A 35 13.25 -7.76 13.25
CA ASP A 35 12.36 -8.92 13.21
C ASP A 35 12.31 -9.57 11.82
N PHE A 36 12.22 -8.77 10.77
CA PHE A 36 12.27 -9.28 9.39
C PHE A 36 13.63 -9.89 9.06
N ASN A 37 14.73 -9.28 9.48
CA ASN A 37 16.05 -9.87 9.28
C ASN A 37 16.22 -11.18 10.04
N ALA A 38 15.74 -11.28 11.28
CA ALA A 38 15.77 -12.52 12.04
C ALA A 38 14.91 -13.62 11.37
N ALA A 39 13.75 -13.25 10.83
CA ALA A 39 12.88 -14.20 10.16
C ALA A 39 13.46 -14.66 8.80
N LEU A 40 14.09 -13.76 8.03
CA LEU A 40 14.86 -14.11 6.83
C LEU A 40 16.02 -15.06 7.16
N GLN A 41 16.75 -14.80 8.24
CA GLN A 41 17.83 -15.67 8.69
C GLN A 41 17.30 -17.08 9.06
N ALA A 42 16.15 -17.18 9.71
CA ALA A 42 15.50 -18.46 10.00
C ALA A 42 15.13 -19.24 8.72
N LEU A 43 14.90 -18.53 7.61
CA LEU A 43 14.68 -19.10 6.28
C LEU A 43 15.99 -19.35 5.49
N ASN A 44 17.15 -19.27 6.14
CA ASN A 44 18.48 -19.35 5.53
C ASN A 44 18.71 -18.30 4.42
N LYS A 45 18.07 -17.13 4.54
CA LYS A 45 18.29 -15.96 3.67
C LYS A 45 19.22 -14.96 4.36
N GLY A 46 19.93 -14.19 3.54
CA GLY A 46 20.69 -13.04 4.03
C GLY A 46 19.79 -11.89 4.49
N PRO A 47 20.35 -10.85 5.11
CA PRO A 47 19.60 -9.67 5.50
C PRO A 47 19.02 -8.95 4.28
N MET A 48 18.00 -8.13 4.51
CA MET A 48 17.41 -7.31 3.47
C MET A 48 18.47 -6.38 2.86
N THR A 49 18.66 -6.43 1.55
CA THR A 49 19.66 -5.63 0.83
C THR A 49 19.02 -4.38 0.22
N GLY A 50 19.84 -3.36 -0.05
CA GLY A 50 19.39 -2.16 -0.76
C GLY A 50 18.78 -2.45 -2.13
N SER A 51 19.26 -3.48 -2.84
CA SER A 51 18.70 -3.88 -4.13
C SER A 51 17.30 -4.48 -4.03
N THR A 52 16.97 -5.20 -2.95
CA THR A 52 15.60 -5.67 -2.69
C THR A 52 14.69 -4.53 -2.24
N ILE A 53 15.20 -3.60 -1.42
CA ILE A 53 14.44 -2.43 -0.95
C ILE A 53 13.97 -1.55 -2.12
N ILE A 54 14.80 -1.35 -3.15
CA ILE A 54 14.43 -0.57 -4.33
C ILE A 54 13.17 -1.12 -5.01
N TRP A 55 12.98 -2.45 -5.02
CA TRP A 55 11.77 -3.04 -5.61
C TRP A 55 10.53 -2.70 -4.79
N PHE A 56 10.59 -2.75 -3.46
CA PHE A 56 9.47 -2.34 -2.61
C PHE A 56 9.10 -0.86 -2.82
N VAL A 57 10.10 0.01 -2.93
CA VAL A 57 9.89 1.43 -3.25
C VAL A 57 9.14 1.61 -4.57
N ILE A 58 9.53 0.87 -5.61
CA ILE A 58 8.86 0.89 -6.92
C ILE A 58 7.43 0.36 -6.79
N PHE A 59 7.22 -0.73 -6.06
CA PHE A 59 5.90 -1.31 -5.84
C PHE A 59 4.95 -0.32 -5.16
N ASP A 60 5.41 0.42 -4.16
CA ASP A 60 4.61 1.46 -3.50
C ASP A 60 4.14 2.54 -4.48
N PHE A 61 4.99 2.97 -5.41
CA PHE A 61 4.53 3.91 -6.44
C PHE A 61 3.50 3.30 -7.38
N LEU A 62 3.67 2.03 -7.77
CA LEU A 62 2.69 1.32 -8.58
C LEU A 62 1.35 1.15 -7.84
N PHE A 63 1.39 0.81 -6.55
CA PHE A 63 0.21 0.75 -5.68
C PHE A 63 -0.45 2.12 -5.51
N GLY A 64 0.32 3.18 -5.33
CA GLY A 64 -0.19 4.55 -5.27
C GLY A 64 -0.94 4.93 -6.55
N ILE A 65 -0.36 4.66 -7.72
CA ILE A 65 -1.01 4.90 -9.02
C ILE A 65 -2.28 4.05 -9.15
N PHE A 66 -2.22 2.78 -8.77
CA PHE A 66 -3.40 1.90 -8.81
C PHE A 66 -4.51 2.37 -7.86
N LEU A 67 -4.17 2.84 -6.66
CA LEU A 67 -5.11 3.40 -5.69
C LEU A 67 -5.90 4.58 -6.27
N ILE A 68 -5.21 5.50 -6.93
CA ILE A 68 -5.86 6.69 -7.50
C ILE A 68 -6.62 6.35 -8.79
N TRP A 69 -6.15 5.38 -9.56
CA TRP A 69 -6.93 4.82 -10.65
C TRP A 69 -8.23 4.17 -10.15
N LEU A 70 -8.16 3.38 -9.07
CA LEU A 70 -9.33 2.74 -8.48
C LEU A 70 -10.32 3.79 -7.97
N TYR A 71 -9.83 4.80 -7.23
CA TYR A 71 -10.64 5.95 -6.81
C TYR A 71 -11.34 6.60 -8.01
N ALA A 72 -10.60 6.90 -9.08
CA ALA A 72 -11.14 7.46 -10.31
C ALA A 72 -12.22 6.57 -10.96
N ALA A 73 -12.00 5.26 -11.00
CA ALA A 73 -12.90 4.30 -11.62
C ALA A 73 -14.23 4.14 -10.86
N ILE A 74 -14.20 4.23 -9.53
CA ILE A 74 -15.38 4.09 -8.68
C ILE A 74 -16.09 5.43 -8.43
N ARG A 75 -15.39 6.57 -8.56
CA ARG A 75 -15.92 7.94 -8.37
C ARG A 75 -17.27 8.21 -9.06
N PRO A 76 -17.55 7.78 -10.30
CA PRO A 76 -18.85 8.04 -10.95
C PRO A 76 -20.05 7.41 -10.23
N ARG A 77 -19.84 6.37 -9.41
CA ARG A 77 -20.91 5.64 -8.69
C ARG A 77 -21.01 6.07 -7.22
N PHE A 78 -19.88 6.32 -6.58
CA PHE A 78 -19.81 6.66 -5.15
C PHE A 78 -19.71 8.17 -4.86
N GLY A 79 -19.55 8.98 -5.91
CA GLY A 79 -19.36 10.42 -5.81
C GLY A 79 -17.90 10.83 -5.56
N ALA A 80 -17.64 12.13 -5.71
CA ALA A 80 -16.32 12.69 -5.43
C ALA A 80 -16.11 12.91 -3.93
N GLY A 81 -14.89 12.70 -3.45
CA GLY A 81 -14.46 13.14 -2.13
C GLY A 81 -13.84 12.04 -1.25
N PRO A 82 -13.51 12.39 0.00
CA PRO A 82 -12.71 11.53 0.88
C PRO A 82 -13.35 10.18 1.17
N ARG A 83 -14.69 10.10 1.25
CA ARG A 83 -15.39 8.81 1.49
C ARG A 83 -15.09 7.79 0.40
N THR A 84 -15.10 8.21 -0.86
CA THR A 84 -14.76 7.34 -1.99
C THR A 84 -13.29 6.95 -1.99
N ALA A 85 -12.39 7.84 -1.58
CA ALA A 85 -10.98 7.53 -1.43
C ALA A 85 -10.73 6.50 -0.32
N VAL A 86 -11.42 6.63 0.83
CA VAL A 86 -11.39 5.63 1.91
C VAL A 86 -11.87 4.27 1.40
N LEU A 87 -12.95 4.22 0.60
CA LEU A 87 -13.43 2.97 0.01
C LEU A 87 -12.40 2.34 -0.95
N ALA A 88 -11.72 3.15 -1.76
CA ALA A 88 -10.64 2.65 -2.62
C ALA A 88 -9.47 2.09 -1.80
N GLY A 89 -9.00 2.82 -0.79
CA GLY A 89 -7.93 2.36 0.11
C GLY A 89 -8.33 1.10 0.88
N PHE A 90 -9.56 1.04 1.38
CA PHE A 90 -10.09 -0.14 2.07
C PHE A 90 -10.20 -1.35 1.15
N ALA A 91 -10.62 -1.16 -0.11
CA ALA A 91 -10.69 -2.26 -1.09
C ALA A 91 -9.30 -2.85 -1.37
N ILE A 92 -8.27 -2.00 -1.51
CA ILE A 92 -6.88 -2.47 -1.65
C ILE A 92 -6.41 -3.18 -0.39
N TRP A 93 -6.71 -2.64 0.79
CA TRP A 93 -6.38 -3.29 2.04
C TRP A 93 -7.01 -4.68 2.17
N VAL A 94 -8.28 -4.87 1.79
CA VAL A 94 -8.91 -6.19 1.80
C VAL A 94 -8.11 -7.16 0.93
N LEU A 95 -7.75 -6.78 -0.29
CA LEU A 95 -7.08 -7.66 -1.24
C LEU A 95 -5.61 -7.93 -0.89
N TYR A 96 -4.85 -6.90 -0.54
CA TYR A 96 -3.39 -6.96 -0.39
C TYR A 96 -2.91 -6.95 1.06
N GLY A 97 -3.67 -6.40 1.99
CA GLY A 97 -3.37 -6.48 3.41
C GLY A 97 -3.95 -7.75 4.03
N LEU A 98 -5.29 -7.82 4.05
CA LEU A 98 -6.02 -8.85 4.79
C LEU A 98 -5.95 -10.23 4.12
N LEU A 99 -6.38 -10.35 2.86
CA LEU A 99 -6.42 -11.64 2.17
C LEU A 99 -5.02 -12.22 1.95
N HIS A 100 -4.04 -11.35 1.68
CA HIS A 100 -2.64 -11.75 1.62
C HIS A 100 -2.15 -12.32 2.97
N ALA A 101 -2.38 -11.63 4.08
CA ALA A 101 -1.99 -12.10 5.40
C ALA A 101 -2.68 -13.43 5.79
N ILE A 102 -3.98 -13.57 5.51
CA ILE A 102 -4.73 -14.82 5.77
C ILE A 102 -4.22 -15.97 4.90
N GLY A 103 -3.86 -15.69 3.65
CA GLY A 103 -3.37 -16.71 2.71
C GLY A 103 -1.94 -17.18 3.02
N GLU A 104 -1.06 -16.27 3.45
CA GLU A 104 0.36 -16.57 3.66
C GLU A 104 0.66 -17.03 5.09
N ALA A 105 0.01 -16.48 6.12
CA ALA A 105 0.32 -16.80 7.52
C ALA A 105 0.33 -18.31 7.85
N PRO A 106 -0.58 -19.15 7.32
CA PRO A 106 -0.57 -20.60 7.56
C PRO A 106 0.67 -21.32 7.02
N MET A 107 1.43 -20.70 6.10
CA MET A 107 2.67 -21.28 5.55
C MET A 107 3.81 -21.27 6.58
N GLY A 108 3.70 -20.47 7.65
CA GLY A 108 4.69 -20.44 8.73
C GLY A 108 6.04 -19.84 8.32
N LEU A 109 6.09 -19.03 7.26
CA LEU A 109 7.33 -18.41 6.76
C LEU A 109 7.85 -17.31 7.70
N PHE A 110 6.94 -16.52 8.27
CA PHE A 110 7.26 -15.44 9.20
C PHE A 110 6.51 -15.62 10.54
N PRO A 111 7.01 -15.04 11.65
CA PRO A 111 6.28 -15.01 12.92
C PRO A 111 4.88 -14.37 12.76
N GLN A 112 3.85 -14.96 13.36
CA GLN A 112 2.45 -14.51 13.26
C GLN A 112 2.27 -13.01 13.55
N ARG A 113 3.05 -12.47 14.48
CA ARG A 113 3.05 -11.03 14.83
C ARG A 113 3.36 -10.13 13.65
N LEU A 114 4.22 -10.54 12.71
CA LEU A 114 4.58 -9.72 11.54
C LEU A 114 3.39 -9.59 10.58
N TYR A 115 2.67 -10.67 10.34
CA TYR A 115 1.43 -10.63 9.55
C TYR A 115 0.35 -9.77 10.20
N VAL A 116 0.16 -9.89 11.52
CA VAL A 116 -0.84 -9.09 12.25
C VAL A 116 -0.51 -7.60 12.22
N ILE A 117 0.75 -7.24 12.51
CA ILE A 117 1.18 -5.84 12.49
C ILE A 117 1.07 -5.28 11.08
N GLY A 118 1.57 -6.00 10.07
CA GLY A 118 1.49 -5.57 8.68
C GLY A 118 0.05 -5.39 8.20
N CYS A 119 -0.86 -6.29 8.58
CA CYS A 119 -2.28 -6.17 8.26
C CYS A 119 -2.91 -4.92 8.90
N ILE A 120 -2.58 -4.59 10.15
CA ILE A 120 -3.11 -3.39 10.84
C ILE A 120 -2.52 -2.12 10.22
N VAL A 121 -1.21 -2.08 9.99
CA VAL A 121 -0.51 -0.95 9.37
C VAL A 121 -1.06 -0.70 7.98
N GLY A 122 -1.18 -1.74 7.15
CA GLY A 122 -1.70 -1.63 5.79
C GLY A 122 -3.10 -1.02 5.73
N LEU A 123 -3.96 -1.25 6.73
CA LEU A 123 -5.30 -0.65 6.77
C LEU A 123 -5.19 0.88 6.83
N VAL A 124 -4.37 1.37 7.76
CA VAL A 124 -4.18 2.82 7.97
C VAL A 124 -3.48 3.42 6.76
N GLU A 125 -2.44 2.74 6.29
CA GLU A 125 -1.56 3.18 5.22
C GLU A 125 -2.29 3.32 3.88
N TYR A 126 -2.96 2.27 3.38
CA TYR A 126 -3.64 2.32 2.09
C TYR A 126 -4.78 3.34 2.09
N VAL A 127 -5.52 3.46 3.21
CA VAL A 127 -6.58 4.47 3.35
C VAL A 127 -5.99 5.88 3.35
N LEU A 128 -4.91 6.12 4.09
CA LEU A 128 -4.27 7.43 4.16
C LEU A 128 -3.68 7.84 2.79
N ALA A 129 -2.97 6.92 2.14
CA ALA A 129 -2.39 7.14 0.81
C ALA A 129 -3.47 7.45 -0.23
N ALA A 130 -4.59 6.71 -0.21
CA ALA A 130 -5.73 6.97 -1.09
C ALA A 130 -6.31 8.36 -0.87
N VAL A 131 -6.55 8.76 0.38
CA VAL A 131 -7.13 10.07 0.72
C VAL A 131 -6.20 11.21 0.30
N ILE A 132 -4.90 11.08 0.56
CA ILE A 132 -3.90 12.09 0.19
C ILE A 132 -3.76 12.21 -1.33
N GLY A 133 -3.62 11.10 -2.04
CA GLY A 133 -3.47 11.13 -3.50
C GLY A 133 -4.75 11.58 -4.21
N ALA A 134 -5.93 11.21 -3.70
CA ALA A 134 -7.21 11.59 -4.28
C ALA A 134 -7.53 13.09 -4.11
N LYS A 135 -6.91 13.77 -3.14
CA LYS A 135 -7.11 15.22 -2.88
C LYS A 135 -6.89 16.07 -4.14
N TYR A 136 -5.97 15.65 -5.00
CA TYR A 136 -5.61 16.38 -6.21
C TYR A 136 -6.22 15.79 -7.50
N TYR A 137 -7.06 14.76 -7.38
CA TYR A 137 -7.70 14.13 -8.52
C TYR A 137 -8.97 14.87 -8.95
N THR A 138 -9.01 15.27 -10.22
CA THR A 138 -10.18 15.84 -10.90
C THR A 138 -10.38 15.14 -12.24
N GLU A 139 -11.63 15.00 -12.68
CA GLU A 139 -11.96 14.44 -14.01
C GLU A 139 -11.70 15.44 -15.17
N MET A 140 -11.51 16.73 -14.84
CA MET A 140 -11.07 17.78 -15.76
C MET A 140 -9.56 17.97 -15.66
#